data_AF-A0A354BJJ9-F1
#
_entry.id   AF-A0A354BJJ9-F1
#
_cell.length_a   1.000
_cell.length_b   1.000
_cell.length_c   1.000
_cell.angle_alpha   90.00
_cell.angle_beta   90.00
_cell.angle_gamma   90.00
#
_symmetry.space_group_name_H-M   'P 1'
#
loop_
_entity.id
_entity.type
_entity.pdbx_description
1 polymer ?
#
loop_
_entity_poly.entity_id
_entity_poly.type
_entity_poly.pdbx_seq_one_letter_code
_entity_poly.pdbx_strand_id
1 'polypeptide(L)'
;RTSLGGTPIDLACVFFSAHHTEGVGRLAEVLTETLRSKLLLGCSGEGVIAGAEELETTPALTVWAAVLPDVHLHPLHSSFSPTQDQFHLTGWPIPGVDDGSFLLFADPFTTPVQDILGILDDRYPGAQAIGGLVGGGQEVGANRLVLNDQVYDGGLVG
;
A
#
# COMPACT_ATOMS: atom_id res chain seq x y z
N ARG A 1 12.68 9.04 -12.17
CA ARG A 1 12.77 10.53 -12.13
C ARG A 1 13.03 11.13 -13.50
N THR A 2 14.13 10.78 -14.20
CA THR A 2 14.43 11.32 -15.55
C THR A 2 13.35 11.02 -16.58
N SER A 3 12.77 9.81 -16.54
CA SER A 3 11.64 9.42 -17.39
C SER A 3 10.35 10.20 -17.14
N LEU A 4 10.21 10.85 -15.97
CA LEU A 4 9.04 11.67 -15.61
C LEU A 4 9.28 13.18 -15.88
N GLY A 5 10.35 13.52 -16.61
CA GLY A 5 10.63 14.90 -17.01
C GLY A 5 10.95 15.87 -15.86
N GLY A 6 11.27 15.36 -14.66
CA GLY A 6 11.51 16.19 -13.48
C GLY A 6 10.25 16.70 -12.78
N THR A 7 9.06 16.31 -13.25
CA THR A 7 7.78 16.64 -12.61
C THR A 7 7.72 16.03 -11.20
N PRO A 8 7.14 16.73 -10.20
CA PRO A 8 6.89 16.14 -8.89
C PRO A 8 6.10 14.84 -9.02
N ILE A 9 6.50 13.82 -8.26
CA ILE A 9 5.81 12.52 -8.25
C ILE A 9 4.59 12.66 -7.34
N ASP A 10 3.42 12.26 -7.80
CA ASP A 10 2.22 12.27 -6.97
C ASP A 10 2.13 10.98 -6.17
N LEU A 11 2.20 9.83 -6.85
CA LEU A 11 2.14 8.50 -6.25
C LEU A 11 3.41 7.71 -6.59
N ALA A 12 3.99 7.08 -5.57
CA ALA A 12 4.98 6.02 -5.74
C ALA A 12 4.47 4.74 -5.07
N CYS A 13 4.54 3.63 -5.78
CA CYS A 13 4.30 2.29 -5.27
C CYS A 13 5.62 1.53 -5.16
N VAL A 14 5.93 0.97 -3.99
CA VAL A 14 7.10 0.11 -3.78
C VAL A 14 6.67 -1.31 -3.47
N PHE A 15 7.27 -2.27 -4.18
CA PHE A 15 7.13 -3.69 -3.88
C PHE A 15 8.50 -4.30 -3.67
N PHE A 16 8.66 -5.07 -2.60
CA PHE A 16 9.96 -5.61 -2.20
C PHE A 16 9.85 -7.04 -1.68
N SER A 17 10.87 -7.84 -1.92
CA SER A 17 10.93 -9.22 -1.42
C SER A 17 11.08 -9.26 0.11
N ALA A 18 10.76 -10.41 0.72
CA ALA A 18 10.89 -10.65 2.15
C ALA A 18 12.29 -10.31 2.73
N HIS A 19 13.34 -10.38 1.91
CA HIS A 19 14.73 -10.02 2.27
C HIS A 19 14.89 -8.57 2.77
N HIS A 20 13.96 -7.68 2.44
CA HIS A 20 14.01 -6.27 2.85
C HIS A 20 13.13 -5.95 4.06
N THR A 21 12.40 -6.93 4.62
CA THR A 21 11.43 -6.68 5.71
C THR A 21 12.07 -6.14 6.98
N GLU A 22 13.27 -6.60 7.36
CA GLU A 22 14.01 -6.09 8.53
C GLU A 22 14.50 -4.64 8.30
N GLY A 23 14.89 -4.31 7.07
CA GLY A 23 15.43 -3.00 6.69
C GLY A 23 14.39 -2.01 6.13
N VAL A 24 13.11 -2.37 6.13
CA VAL A 24 12.08 -1.64 5.38
C VAL A 24 11.85 -0.22 5.87
N GLY A 25 12.00 0.05 7.18
CA GLY A 25 11.86 1.41 7.73
C GLY A 25 12.87 2.37 7.08
N ARG A 26 14.14 1.97 7.06
CA ARG A 26 15.19 2.74 6.39
C ARG A 26 14.97 2.85 4.88
N LEU A 27 14.44 1.79 4.26
CA LEU A 27 14.09 1.83 2.84
C LEU A 27 12.99 2.86 2.57
N ALA A 28 11.93 2.91 3.39
CA ALA A 28 10.83 3.86 3.26
C ALA A 28 11.30 5.31 3.44
N GLU A 29 12.17 5.57 4.43
CA GLU A 29 12.82 6.87 4.62
C GLU A 29 13.60 7.30 3.37
N VAL A 30 14.50 6.43 2.87
CA VAL A 30 15.31 6.71 1.68
C VAL A 30 14.44 6.97 0.45
N LEU A 31 13.38 6.17 0.24
CA LEU A 31 12.46 6.36 -0.89
C LEU A 31 11.69 7.68 -0.77
N THR A 32 11.21 8.03 0.42
CA THR A 32 10.50 9.28 0.68
C THR A 32 11.40 10.49 0.39
N GLU A 33 12.64 10.48 0.88
CA GLU A 33 13.61 11.56 0.65
C GLU A 33 14.05 11.65 -0.82
N THR A 34 14.24 10.51 -1.46
CA THR A 34 14.80 10.40 -2.81
C THR A 34 13.76 10.67 -3.89
N LEU A 35 12.52 10.18 -3.72
CA LEU A 35 11.44 10.36 -4.69
C LEU A 35 10.70 11.67 -4.43
N ARG A 36 10.51 12.04 -3.15
CA ARG A 36 9.67 13.17 -2.72
C ARG A 36 8.28 13.09 -3.35
N SER A 37 7.71 11.89 -3.37
CA SER A 37 6.33 11.70 -3.81
C SER A 37 5.36 12.33 -2.80
N LYS A 38 4.18 12.74 -3.24
CA LYS A 38 3.11 13.18 -2.31
C LYS A 38 2.59 12.02 -1.47
N LEU A 39 2.54 10.82 -2.05
CA LEU A 39 2.17 9.58 -1.39
C LEU A 39 3.15 8.47 -1.79
N LEU A 40 3.69 7.77 -0.79
CA LEU A 40 4.39 6.49 -0.98
C LEU A 40 3.51 5.39 -0.40
N LEU A 41 3.18 4.39 -1.22
CA LEU A 41 2.40 3.22 -0.83
C LEU A 41 3.23 1.98 -1.16
N GLY A 42 3.13 0.90 -0.39
CA GLY A 42 3.85 -0.30 -0.78
C GLY A 42 3.64 -1.48 0.14
N CYS A 43 4.20 -2.61 -0.26
CA CYS A 43 4.15 -3.82 0.53
C CYS A 43 5.25 -4.81 0.18
N SER A 44 5.44 -5.80 1.06
CA SER A 44 6.23 -6.98 0.74
C SER A 44 5.52 -7.85 -0.30
N GLY A 45 6.30 -8.64 -1.03
CA GLY A 45 5.82 -9.64 -1.97
C GLY A 45 6.64 -10.93 -1.89
N GLU A 46 6.03 -12.04 -2.32
CA GLU A 46 6.72 -13.33 -2.49
C GLU A 46 7.68 -13.28 -3.69
N GLY A 47 7.20 -12.74 -4.81
CA GLY A 47 7.98 -12.35 -5.97
C GLY A 47 7.90 -10.84 -6.21
N VAL A 48 8.86 -10.31 -6.97
CA VAL A 48 8.88 -8.91 -7.40
C VAL A 48 9.02 -8.85 -8.91
N ILE A 49 8.06 -8.17 -9.56
CA ILE A 49 8.05 -7.99 -11.01
C ILE A 49 8.64 -6.63 -11.38
N ALA A 50 9.60 -6.62 -12.29
CA ALA A 50 10.20 -5.41 -12.84
C ALA A 50 10.37 -5.54 -14.35
N GLY A 51 9.58 -4.76 -15.10
CA GLY A 51 9.59 -4.84 -16.56
C GLY A 51 9.05 -6.19 -17.05
N ALA A 52 9.92 -6.99 -17.69
CA ALA A 52 9.57 -8.30 -18.22
C ALA A 52 10.08 -9.47 -17.36
N GLU A 53 10.69 -9.17 -16.21
CA GLU A 53 11.27 -10.16 -15.31
C GLU A 53 10.48 -10.26 -14.02
N GLU A 54 10.37 -11.49 -13.51
CA GLU A 54 9.87 -11.82 -12.18
C GLU A 54 11.01 -12.41 -11.37
N LEU A 55 11.29 -11.80 -10.22
CA LEU A 55 12.35 -12.19 -9.30
C LEU A 55 11.72 -12.82 -8.07
N GLU A 56 11.83 -14.15 -8.00
CA GLU A 56 11.45 -14.95 -6.84
C GLU A 56 12.69 -15.40 -6.07
N THR A 57 12.55 -15.66 -4.76
CA THR A 57 13.58 -16.27 -3.89
C THR A 57 14.91 -15.50 -3.76
N THR A 58 15.03 -14.31 -4.36
CA THR A 58 16.23 -13.46 -4.30
C THR A 58 15.87 -12.05 -3.80
N PRO A 59 16.83 -11.29 -3.25
CA PRO A 59 16.58 -9.90 -2.87
C PRO A 59 16.19 -9.07 -4.10
N ALA A 60 14.97 -8.55 -4.08
CA ALA A 60 14.42 -7.75 -5.15
C ALA A 60 13.56 -6.59 -4.63
N LEU A 61 13.55 -5.50 -5.39
CA LEU A 61 12.76 -4.31 -5.13
C LEU A 61 12.42 -3.63 -6.46
N THR A 62 11.17 -3.19 -6.59
CA THR A 62 10.69 -2.39 -7.73
C THR A 62 9.94 -1.17 -7.21
N VAL A 63 10.05 -0.07 -7.96
CA VAL A 63 9.31 1.17 -7.69
C VAL A 63 8.59 1.58 -8.96
N TRP A 64 7.27 1.71 -8.85
CA TRP A 64 6.45 2.36 -9.86
C TRP A 64 6.12 3.78 -9.39
N ALA A 65 6.21 4.76 -10.28
CA ALA A 65 5.97 6.15 -9.93
C ALA A 65 5.12 6.83 -11.01
N ALA A 66 4.17 7.64 -10.57
CA ALA A 66 3.21 8.32 -11.42
C ALA A 66 3.09 9.81 -11.11
N VAL A 67 2.76 10.56 -12.16
CA VAL A 67 2.30 11.95 -12.08
C VAL A 67 0.82 11.90 -12.41
N LEU A 68 -0.01 12.36 -11.48
CA LEU A 68 -1.46 12.28 -11.48
C LEU A 68 -2.02 13.71 -11.32
N PRO A 69 -1.96 14.54 -12.38
CA PRO A 69 -2.51 15.89 -12.31
C PRO A 69 -4.01 15.82 -12.03
N ASP A 70 -4.50 16.78 -11.23
CA ASP A 70 -5.91 16.93 -10.86
C ASP A 70 -6.50 15.76 -10.05
N VAL A 71 -5.67 14.85 -9.55
CA VAL A 71 -6.07 13.77 -8.63
C VAL A 71 -5.76 14.17 -7.18
N HIS A 72 -6.76 14.06 -6.31
CA HIS A 72 -6.59 14.17 -4.86
C HIS A 72 -6.26 12.80 -4.26
N LEU A 73 -5.11 12.70 -3.59
CA LEU A 73 -4.65 11.47 -2.95
C LEU A 73 -4.93 11.54 -1.45
N HIS A 74 -5.62 10.52 -0.93
CA HIS A 74 -6.01 10.43 0.48
C HIS A 74 -5.38 9.18 1.09
N PRO A 75 -4.27 9.29 1.84
CA PRO A 75 -3.67 8.15 2.49
C PRO A 75 -4.60 7.62 3.57
N LEU A 76 -4.80 6.31 3.59
CA LEU A 76 -5.60 5.61 4.58
C LEU A 76 -4.87 4.38 5.12
N HIS A 77 -5.22 4.03 6.35
CA HIS A 77 -4.74 2.83 7.01
C HIS A 77 -5.90 2.20 7.77
N SER A 78 -5.91 0.87 7.84
CA SER A 78 -6.88 0.13 8.63
C SER A 78 -6.25 -1.01 9.39
N SER A 79 -6.63 -1.12 10.65
CA SER A 79 -6.36 -2.29 11.47
C SER A 79 -7.66 -2.90 11.97
N PHE A 80 -7.63 -4.20 12.22
CA PHE A 80 -8.74 -4.93 12.79
C PHE A 80 -8.36 -5.42 14.19
N SER A 81 -9.28 -5.29 15.14
CA SER A 81 -9.13 -5.79 16.50
C SER A 81 -9.98 -7.06 16.67
N PRO A 82 -9.39 -8.27 16.67
CA PRO A 82 -10.17 -9.50 16.82
C PRO A 82 -10.90 -9.61 18.17
N THR A 83 -10.39 -8.94 19.21
CA THR A 83 -10.98 -8.98 20.55
C THR A 83 -12.22 -8.10 20.67
N GLN A 84 -12.25 -6.99 19.93
CA GLN A 84 -13.36 -6.04 19.91
C GLN A 84 -14.27 -6.23 18.70
N ASP A 85 -13.87 -7.09 17.76
CA ASP A 85 -14.56 -7.35 16.49
C ASP A 85 -14.86 -6.05 15.72
N GLN A 86 -13.84 -5.20 15.60
CA GLN A 86 -13.99 -3.86 15.04
C GLN A 86 -12.81 -3.43 14.19
N PHE A 87 -13.10 -2.59 13.19
CA PHE A 87 -12.10 -1.89 12.39
C PHE A 87 -11.75 -0.52 12.96
N HIS A 88 -10.49 -0.16 12.86
CA HIS A 88 -9.99 1.20 13.03
C HIS A 88 -9.66 1.78 11.64
N LEU A 89 -10.55 2.62 11.11
CA LEU A 89 -10.48 3.15 9.75
C LEU A 89 -9.85 4.56 9.73
N THR A 90 -8.53 4.64 9.82
CA THR A 90 -7.79 5.92 9.87
C THR A 90 -7.60 6.51 8.47
N GLY A 91 -7.90 7.80 8.29
CA GLY A 91 -7.67 8.51 7.03
C GLY A 91 -8.70 8.24 5.92
N TRP A 92 -9.72 7.44 6.21
CA TRP A 92 -10.76 7.14 5.23
C TRP A 92 -11.56 8.40 4.83
N PRO A 93 -11.88 8.56 3.54
CA PRO A 93 -12.59 9.74 3.05
C PRO A 93 -14.02 9.80 3.62
N ILE A 94 -14.59 11.00 3.66
CA ILE A 94 -15.98 11.17 4.09
C ILE A 94 -16.89 10.75 2.91
N PRO A 95 -17.81 9.79 3.11
CA PRO A 95 -18.75 9.37 2.07
C PRO A 95 -19.51 10.53 1.42
N GLY A 96 -19.63 10.52 0.09
CA GLY A 96 -20.37 11.50 -0.70
C GLY A 96 -19.69 12.87 -0.87
N VAL A 97 -18.45 13.01 -0.39
CA VAL A 97 -17.61 14.20 -0.62
C VAL A 97 -16.55 13.91 -1.67
N ASP A 98 -15.84 12.79 -1.50
CA ASP A 98 -14.77 12.33 -2.39
C ASP A 98 -15.13 10.94 -2.94
N ASP A 99 -15.88 10.91 -4.04
CA ASP A 99 -16.27 9.67 -4.74
C ASP A 99 -15.11 9.19 -5.63
N GLY A 100 -14.10 8.60 -4.98
CA GLY A 100 -12.85 8.15 -5.61
C GLY A 100 -12.77 6.63 -5.82
N SER A 101 -11.60 6.18 -6.29
CA SER A 101 -11.21 4.77 -6.30
C SER A 101 -10.20 4.51 -5.19
N PHE A 102 -10.21 3.31 -4.64
CA PHE A 102 -9.33 2.85 -3.57
C PHE A 102 -8.22 1.99 -4.17
N LEU A 103 -6.96 2.30 -3.85
CA LEU A 103 -5.81 1.43 -4.13
C LEU A 103 -5.35 0.81 -2.81
N LEU A 104 -5.56 -0.49 -2.61
CA LEU A 104 -5.45 -1.13 -1.30
C LEU A 104 -4.45 -2.29 -1.32
N PHE A 105 -3.55 -2.31 -0.33
CA PHE A 105 -2.74 -3.47 0.01
C PHE A 105 -3.15 -3.97 1.38
N ALA A 106 -3.53 -5.24 1.48
CA ALA A 106 -4.05 -5.84 2.70
C ALA A 106 -3.23 -7.07 3.11
N ASP A 107 -2.82 -7.13 4.36
CA ASP A 107 -2.25 -8.34 4.93
C ASP A 107 -3.36 -9.38 5.17
N PRO A 108 -3.34 -10.53 4.47
CA PRO A 108 -4.41 -11.53 4.57
C PRO A 108 -4.48 -12.22 5.94
N PHE A 109 -3.42 -12.14 6.75
CA PHE A 109 -3.37 -12.78 8.06
C PHE A 109 -4.03 -11.94 9.17
N THR A 110 -4.16 -10.63 8.97
CA THR A 110 -4.65 -9.70 10.01
C THR A 110 -5.84 -8.86 9.56
N THR A 111 -6.23 -8.91 8.29
CA THR A 111 -7.35 -8.15 7.74
C THR A 111 -8.48 -9.07 7.28
N PRO A 112 -9.71 -8.94 7.83
CA PRO A 112 -10.90 -9.55 7.25
C PRO A 112 -11.27 -8.81 5.95
N VAL A 113 -10.63 -9.18 4.84
CA VAL A 113 -10.73 -8.45 3.56
C VAL A 113 -12.16 -8.41 3.02
N GLN A 114 -12.94 -9.48 3.20
CA GLN A 114 -14.34 -9.51 2.77
C GLN A 114 -15.18 -8.44 3.49
N ASP A 115 -14.93 -8.24 4.78
CA ASP A 115 -15.66 -7.24 5.57
C ASP A 115 -15.26 -5.82 5.16
N ILE A 116 -13.99 -5.58 4.84
CA ILE A 116 -13.54 -4.30 4.25
C ILE A 116 -14.24 -4.03 2.92
N LEU A 117 -14.36 -5.03 2.04
CA LEU A 117 -15.07 -4.86 0.76
C LEU A 117 -16.56 -4.55 1.00
N GLY A 118 -17.20 -5.19 1.98
CA GLY A 118 -18.57 -4.85 2.38
C GLY A 118 -18.70 -3.40 2.88
N ILE A 119 -17.73 -2.92 3.69
CA ILE A 119 -17.68 -1.52 4.12
C ILE A 119 -17.55 -0.57 2.93
N LEU A 120 -16.75 -0.93 1.91
CA LEU A 120 -16.60 -0.13 0.69
C LEU A 120 -17.90 -0.05 -0.10
N ASP A 121 -18.55 -1.19 -0.34
CA ASP A 121 -19.83 -1.25 -1.06
C ASP A 121 -20.93 -0.44 -0.35
N ASP A 122 -20.98 -0.51 0.98
CA ASP A 122 -21.98 0.19 1.79
C ASP A 122 -21.71 1.70 1.90
N ARG A 123 -20.46 2.11 2.14
CA ARG A 123 -20.10 3.51 2.41
C ARG A 123 -19.76 4.31 1.16
N TYR A 124 -19.28 3.67 0.10
CA TYR A 124 -18.79 4.32 -1.13
C TYR A 124 -19.35 3.60 -2.37
N PRO A 125 -20.68 3.61 -2.57
CA PRO A 125 -21.31 2.86 -3.64
C PRO A 125 -20.78 3.30 -5.01
N GLY A 126 -20.27 2.34 -5.79
CA GLY A 126 -19.69 2.57 -7.12
C GLY A 126 -18.20 2.89 -7.15
N ALA A 127 -17.55 3.04 -5.99
CA ALA A 127 -16.10 3.15 -5.91
C ALA A 127 -15.42 1.84 -6.35
N GLN A 128 -14.29 1.95 -7.04
CA GLN A 128 -13.50 0.77 -7.40
C GLN A 128 -12.48 0.46 -6.30
N ALA A 129 -12.35 -0.81 -5.93
CA ALA A 129 -11.24 -1.32 -5.12
C ALA A 129 -10.22 -1.99 -6.03
N ILE A 130 -9.01 -1.44 -6.08
CA ILE A 130 -7.88 -1.92 -6.88
C ILE A 130 -6.75 -2.27 -5.91
N GLY A 131 -5.93 -3.27 -6.23
CA GLY A 131 -4.74 -3.59 -5.43
C GLY A 131 -4.56 -5.08 -5.25
N GLY A 132 -4.14 -5.51 -4.06
CA GLY A 132 -3.82 -6.91 -3.83
C GLY A 132 -3.54 -7.29 -2.39
N LEU A 133 -3.43 -8.59 -2.16
CA LEU A 133 -3.00 -9.14 -0.88
C LEU A 133 -1.48 -9.08 -0.77
N VAL A 134 -0.99 -8.74 0.41
CA VAL A 134 0.44 -8.71 0.69
C VAL A 134 0.98 -10.13 0.82
N GLY A 135 2.18 -10.33 0.25
CA GLY A 135 2.87 -11.61 0.27
C GLY A 135 4.29 -11.51 0.80
N GLY A 136 4.98 -12.65 0.81
CA GLY A 136 6.37 -12.78 1.28
C GLY A 136 6.49 -13.25 2.74
N GLY A 137 5.45 -13.05 3.55
CA GLY A 137 5.27 -13.67 4.86
C GLY A 137 4.34 -14.89 4.80
N GLN A 138 4.53 -15.82 5.73
CA GLN A 138 3.70 -17.04 5.87
C GLN A 138 2.89 -17.05 7.16
N GLU A 139 2.96 -15.99 7.96
CA GLU A 139 2.31 -15.87 9.26
C GLU A 139 2.03 -14.41 9.62
N VAL A 140 1.20 -14.20 10.66
CA VAL A 140 0.90 -12.88 11.23
C VAL A 140 2.19 -12.16 11.60
N GLY A 141 2.33 -10.90 11.19
CA GLY A 141 3.48 -10.07 11.52
C GLY A 141 4.72 -10.30 10.62
N ALA A 142 4.66 -11.22 9.65
CA ALA A 142 5.75 -11.45 8.71
C ALA A 142 5.72 -10.49 7.50
N ASN A 143 4.54 -10.03 7.11
CA ASN A 143 4.35 -9.09 6.02
C ASN A 143 4.73 -7.66 6.44
N ARG A 144 5.06 -6.81 5.46
CA ARG A 144 5.28 -5.37 5.69
C ARG A 144 4.46 -4.55 4.72
N LEU A 145 3.76 -3.54 5.24
CA LEU A 145 3.05 -2.52 4.48
C LEU A 145 3.75 -1.18 4.69
N VAL A 146 3.78 -0.34 3.67
CA VAL A 146 4.42 0.98 3.70
C VAL A 146 3.39 2.04 3.35
N LEU A 147 3.28 3.07 4.18
CA LEU A 147 2.50 4.28 3.91
C LEU A 147 3.35 5.49 4.31
N ASN A 148 3.91 6.18 3.33
CA ASN A 148 4.89 7.25 3.52
C ASN A 148 6.11 6.75 4.33
N ASP A 149 6.40 7.39 5.46
CA ASP A 149 7.48 7.03 6.39
C ASP A 149 7.04 5.99 7.42
N GLN A 150 5.78 5.54 7.39
CA GLN A 150 5.24 4.54 8.30
C GLN A 150 5.34 3.14 7.71
N VAL A 151 5.64 2.17 8.57
CA VAL A 151 5.68 0.75 8.26
C VAL A 151 4.76 0.01 9.22
N TYR A 152 3.92 -0.87 8.67
CA TYR A 152 3.03 -1.74 9.42
C TYR A 152 3.36 -3.20 9.16
N ASP A 153 3.13 -4.05 10.16
CA ASP A 153 3.33 -5.50 10.08
C ASP A 153 2.01 -6.29 9.92
N GLY A 154 0.90 -5.57 9.74
CA GLY A 154 -0.43 -6.10 9.51
C GLY A 154 -1.42 -4.97 9.17
N GLY A 155 -2.67 -5.36 8.91
CA GLY A 155 -3.73 -4.46 8.51
C GLY A 155 -3.72 -4.18 7.00
N LEU A 156 -4.15 -2.98 6.65
CA LEU A 156 -4.35 -2.52 5.29
C LEU A 156 -3.87 -1.08 5.13
N VAL A 157 -3.21 -0.78 4.02
CA VAL A 157 -2.85 0.59 3.62
C VAL A 157 -3.44 0.92 2.25
N GLY A 158 -3.73 2.20 2.02
CA GLY A 158 -4.20 2.71 0.73
C GLY A 158 -4.00 4.20 0.55
#